data_AF-A0A816FKE3-F1
#
_entry.id   AF-A0A816FKE3-F1
#
_cell.length_a   1.000
_cell.length_b   1.000
_cell.length_c   1.000
_cell.angle_alpha   90.00
_cell.angle_beta   90.00
_cell.angle_gamma   90.00
#
_symmetry.space_group_name_H-M   'P 1'
#
loop_
_entity.id
_entity.type
_entity.pdbx_description
1 polymer ?
#
loop_
_entity_poly.entity_id
_entity_poly.type
_entity_poly.pdbx_seq_one_letter_code
_entity_poly.pdbx_strand_id
1 'polypeptide(L)'
;MTTENFHFYIKVRTALDISTEVIHDELKLVYSYEASGLSTIERCSKLFRDGREETEDKPRPGRPITETTTENIEQVRLFIDDNPYMTTEDIQKQTHLSYGTVQRIISDHTGCLKSFATLFILLISGLEEMVIL
;
A
#
# COMPACT_ATOMS: atom_id res chain seq x y z
N MET A 1 5.78 10.16 19.40
CA MET A 1 4.40 10.39 19.86
C MET A 1 3.48 10.30 18.64
N THR A 2 2.29 9.69 18.73
CA THR A 2 1.43 9.45 17.55
C THR A 2 0.61 10.70 17.21
N THR A 3 0.29 10.89 15.92
CA THR A 3 -0.60 11.95 15.42
C THR A 3 -2.01 11.89 16.01
N GLU A 4 -2.42 10.69 16.42
CA GLU A 4 -3.67 10.40 17.13
C GLU A 4 -3.84 11.26 18.40
N ASN A 5 -2.77 11.48 19.15
CA ASN A 5 -2.79 12.29 20.38
C ASN A 5 -3.15 13.75 20.11
N PHE A 6 -2.68 14.31 18.99
CA PHE A 6 -3.01 15.68 18.61
C PHE A 6 -4.47 15.81 18.18
N HIS A 7 -4.98 14.86 17.39
CA HIS A 7 -6.39 14.89 16.98
C HIS A 7 -7.33 14.79 18.19
N PHE A 8 -7.01 13.94 19.17
CA PHE A 8 -7.78 13.86 20.41
C PHE A 8 -7.76 15.18 21.18
N TYR A 9 -6.58 15.78 21.36
CA TYR A 9 -6.46 17.08 22.04
C TYR A 9 -7.26 18.19 21.35
N ILE A 10 -7.14 18.29 20.02
CA ILE A 10 -7.86 19.27 19.21
C ILE A 10 -9.37 19.04 19.35
N LYS A 11 -9.84 17.79 19.33
CA LYS A 11 -11.26 17.45 19.51
C LYS A 11 -11.79 17.97 20.85
N VAL A 12 -11.11 17.65 21.96
CA VAL A 12 -11.52 18.08 23.30
C VAL A 12 -11.54 19.60 23.40
N ARG A 13 -10.50 20.29 22.94
CA ARG A 13 -10.42 21.76 22.99
C ARG A 13 -11.46 22.44 22.11
N THR A 14 -11.74 21.89 20.94
CA THR A 14 -12.80 22.38 20.04
C THR A 14 -14.18 22.24 20.68
N ALA A 15 -14.44 21.15 21.41
CA ALA A 15 -15.69 20.95 22.13
C ALA A 15 -15.87 21.90 23.33
N LEU A 16 -14.79 22.56 23.77
CA LEU A 16 -14.80 23.61 24.80
C LEU A 16 -14.86 25.03 24.20
N ASP A 17 -15.13 25.15 22.89
CA ASP A 17 -15.17 26.42 22.15
C ASP A 17 -13.87 27.24 22.21
N ILE A 18 -12.73 26.56 22.33
CA ILE A 18 -11.41 27.20 22.33
C ILE A 18 -10.96 27.50 20.89
N SER A 19 -10.41 28.69 20.67
CA SER A 19 -9.88 29.12 19.38
C SER A 19 -8.72 28.23 18.89
N THR A 20 -8.67 27.99 17.58
CA THR A 20 -7.61 27.20 16.92
C THR A 20 -6.22 27.80 17.10
N GLU A 21 -6.12 29.13 17.25
CA GLU A 21 -4.88 29.85 17.53
C GLU A 21 -4.31 29.47 18.90
N VAL A 22 -5.17 29.43 19.93
CA VAL A 22 -4.78 29.06 21.29
C VAL A 22 -4.35 27.59 21.33
N ILE A 23 -5.09 26.71 20.66
CA ILE A 23 -4.75 25.28 20.56
C ILE A 23 -3.38 25.11 19.90
N HIS A 24 -3.11 25.87 18.84
CA HIS A 24 -1.82 25.85 18.16
C HIS A 24 -0.68 26.33 19.06
N ASP A 25 -0.88 27.42 19.80
CA ASP A 25 0.14 27.94 20.70
C ASP A 25 0.42 26.99 21.87
N GLU A 26 -0.62 26.37 22.45
CA GLU A 26 -0.47 25.34 23.49
C GLU A 26 0.30 24.11 22.98
N LEU A 27 -0.05 23.62 21.78
CA LEU A 27 0.64 22.49 21.16
C LEU A 27 2.09 22.84 20.82
N LYS A 28 2.35 24.06 20.33
CA LYS A 28 3.69 24.53 20.00
C LYS A 28 4.55 24.73 21.25
N LEU A 29 3.95 25.20 22.35
CA LEU A 29 4.66 25.36 23.63
C LEU A 29 5.14 24.02 24.18
N VAL A 30 4.31 22.98 24.08
CA VAL A 30 4.64 21.65 24.64
C VAL A 30 5.51 20.83 23.67
N TYR A 31 5.22 20.87 22.37
CA TYR A 31 5.79 19.95 21.38
C TYR A 31 6.71 20.61 20.34
N SER A 32 6.88 21.93 20.40
CA SER A 32 7.80 22.69 19.55
C SER A 32 7.63 22.36 18.05
N TYR A 33 8.60 21.67 17.45
CA TYR A 33 8.62 21.36 16.01
C TYR A 33 7.72 20.18 15.62
N GLU A 34 7.32 19.34 16.58
CA GLU A 34 6.44 18.18 16.34
C GLU A 34 4.96 18.56 16.41
N ALA A 35 4.65 19.80 16.78
CA ALA A 35 3.29 20.30 16.87
C ALA A 35 2.61 20.29 15.49
N SER A 36 1.33 19.94 15.48
CA SER A 36 0.50 20.05 14.28
C SER A 36 0.44 21.50 13.82
N GLY A 37 0.61 21.74 12.52
CA GLY A 37 0.49 23.08 11.96
C GLY A 37 -0.93 23.64 12.08
N LEU A 38 -1.05 24.97 12.16
CA LEU A 38 -2.33 25.66 12.34
C LEU A 38 -3.41 25.23 11.33
N SER A 39 -3.06 25.10 10.05
CA SER A 39 -4.00 24.66 9.00
C SER A 39 -4.56 23.25 9.23
N THR A 40 -3.77 22.35 9.84
CA THR A 40 -4.21 21.00 10.19
C THR A 40 -5.16 21.06 11.38
N ILE A 41 -4.86 21.90 12.37
CA ILE A 41 -5.71 22.14 13.54
C ILE A 41 -7.06 22.71 13.11
N GLU A 42 -7.08 23.74 12.27
CA GLU A 42 -8.30 24.34 11.73
C GLU A 42 -9.18 23.33 10.99
N ARG A 43 -8.56 22.54 10.11
CA ARG A 43 -9.25 21.48 9.37
C ARG A 43 -9.87 20.46 10.34
N CYS A 44 -9.12 19.99 11.33
CA CYS A 44 -9.62 19.04 12.32
C CYS A 44 -10.74 19.64 13.18
N SER A 45 -10.56 20.86 13.72
CA SER A 45 -11.59 21.57 14.48
C SER A 45 -12.87 21.80 13.67
N LYS A 46 -12.77 22.04 12.36
CA LYS A 46 -13.95 22.11 11.49
C LYS A 46 -14.66 20.75 11.41
N LEU A 47 -13.92 19.68 11.12
CA LEU A 47 -14.49 18.33 11.04
C LEU A 47 -15.16 17.90 12.36
N PHE A 48 -14.56 18.24 13.50
CA PHE A 48 -15.15 17.93 14.81
C PHE A 48 -16.42 18.74 15.10
N ARG A 49 -16.47 20.02 14.70
CA ARG A 49 -17.69 20.84 14.77
C ARG A 49 -18.79 20.31 13.85
N ASP A 50 -18.41 19.78 12.69
CA ASP A 50 -19.32 19.15 11.73
C ASP A 50 -19.79 17.74 12.18
N GLY A 51 -19.42 17.29 13.39
CA GLY A 51 -19.92 16.05 14.01
C GLY A 51 -19.07 14.80 13.77
N ARG A 52 -17.83 14.94 13.28
CA ARG A 52 -16.90 13.78 13.20
C ARG A 52 -16.49 13.34 14.60
N GLU A 53 -16.64 12.07 14.94
CA GLU A 53 -16.20 11.54 16.25
C GLU A 53 -14.83 10.86 16.21
N GLU A 54 -14.46 10.26 15.08
CA GLU A 54 -13.21 9.51 14.93
C GLU A 54 -12.00 10.46 14.91
N THR A 55 -11.03 10.18 15.79
CA THR A 55 -9.72 10.87 15.83
C THR A 55 -8.69 10.22 14.90
N GLU A 56 -8.89 8.96 14.57
CA GLU A 56 -8.02 8.21 13.66
C GLU A 56 -8.23 8.62 12.20
N ASP A 57 -7.15 8.54 11.43
CA ASP A 57 -7.23 8.71 9.98
C ASP A 57 -8.01 7.53 9.37
N LYS A 58 -9.04 7.85 8.58
CA LYS A 58 -9.72 6.80 7.81
C LYS A 58 -8.72 6.08 6.91
N PRO A 59 -8.89 4.76 6.69
CA PRO A 59 -8.06 4.04 5.74
C PRO A 59 -8.08 4.77 4.41
N ARG A 60 -6.89 5.19 3.95
CA ARG A 60 -6.78 5.89 2.67
C ARG A 60 -7.04 4.87 1.58
N PRO A 61 -8.03 5.08 0.70
CA PRO A 61 -8.15 4.24 -0.48
C PRO A 61 -6.83 4.37 -1.24
N GLY A 62 -6.16 3.24 -1.44
CA GLY A 62 -5.02 3.18 -2.34
C GLY A 62 -5.45 3.61 -3.75
N ARG A 63 -4.47 3.79 -4.64
CA ARG A 63 -4.78 3.99 -6.06
C ARG A 63 -5.69 2.83 -6.52
N PRO A 64 -6.91 3.10 -7.01
CA PRO A 64 -7.73 2.04 -7.59
C PRO A 64 -7.01 1.55 -8.86
N ILE A 65 -6.74 0.25 -8.94
CA ILE A 65 -6.07 -0.32 -10.11
C ILE A 65 -7.08 -1.13 -10.87
N THR A 66 -7.70 -0.47 -11.83
CA THR A 66 -8.81 -0.97 -12.65
C THR A 66 -8.45 -2.20 -13.50
N GLU A 67 -7.15 -2.46 -13.71
CA GLU A 67 -6.67 -3.55 -14.57
C GLU A 67 -6.48 -4.90 -13.86
N THR A 68 -6.52 -4.93 -12.52
CA THR A 68 -6.36 -6.16 -11.72
C THR A 68 -7.72 -6.75 -11.35
N THR A 69 -8.53 -7.05 -12.35
CA THR A 69 -9.79 -7.78 -12.17
C THR A 69 -9.51 -9.23 -11.80
N THR A 70 -10.46 -9.88 -11.11
CA THR A 70 -10.35 -11.32 -10.77
C THR A 70 -10.11 -12.18 -11.99
N GLU A 71 -10.79 -11.89 -13.10
CA GLU A 71 -10.61 -12.55 -14.39
C GLU A 71 -9.14 -12.52 -14.85
N ASN A 72 -8.52 -11.33 -14.87
CA ASN A 72 -7.14 -11.16 -15.29
C ASN A 72 -6.16 -11.87 -14.35
N ILE A 73 -6.46 -11.93 -13.05
CA ILE A 73 -5.66 -12.67 -12.07
C ILE A 73 -5.73 -14.17 -12.35
N GLU A 74 -6.92 -14.71 -12.57
CA GLU A 74 -7.12 -16.13 -12.85
C GLU A 74 -6.48 -16.54 -14.18
N GLN A 75 -6.61 -15.72 -15.23
CA GLN A 75 -5.95 -15.96 -16.52
C GLN A 75 -4.43 -16.05 -16.36
N VAL A 76 -3.80 -15.10 -15.65
CA VAL A 76 -2.35 -15.13 -15.40
C VAL A 76 -1.94 -16.34 -14.55
N ARG A 77 -2.75 -16.71 -13.54
CA ARG A 77 -2.49 -17.92 -12.73
C ARG A 77 -2.52 -19.19 -13.59
N LEU A 78 -3.51 -19.34 -14.46
CA LEU A 78 -3.62 -20.48 -15.37
C LEU A 78 -2.39 -20.60 -16.27
N PHE A 79 -1.87 -19.49 -16.81
CA PHE A 79 -0.67 -19.53 -17.64
C PHE A 79 0.58 -19.98 -16.89
N ILE A 80 0.72 -19.61 -15.62
CA ILE A 80 1.85 -20.02 -14.78
C ILE A 80 1.72 -21.47 -14.34
N ASP A 81 0.51 -21.91 -13.99
CA ASP A 81 0.22 -23.29 -13.58
C ASP A 81 0.37 -24.27 -14.76
N ASP A 82 -0.01 -23.86 -15.97
CA ASP A 82 0.14 -24.66 -17.20
C ASP A 82 1.59 -24.72 -17.69
N ASN A 83 2.32 -23.58 -17.65
CA ASN A 83 3.72 -23.53 -18.02
C ASN A 83 4.54 -22.58 -17.12
N PRO A 84 5.29 -23.11 -16.14
CA PRO A 84 6.09 -22.29 -15.24
C PRO A 84 7.31 -21.63 -15.91
N TYR A 85 7.60 -21.90 -17.19
CA TYR A 85 8.67 -21.23 -17.94
C TYR A 85 8.17 -20.09 -18.83
N MET A 86 6.87 -19.78 -18.78
CA MET A 86 6.30 -18.71 -19.59
C MET A 86 6.86 -17.34 -19.20
N THR A 87 7.27 -16.56 -20.19
CA THR A 87 7.83 -15.23 -19.93
C THR A 87 6.73 -14.20 -19.69
N THR A 88 7.06 -13.12 -19.00
CA THR A 88 6.14 -11.99 -18.80
C THR A 88 5.66 -11.42 -20.14
N GLU A 89 6.51 -11.41 -21.17
CA GLU A 89 6.15 -10.94 -22.51
C GLU A 89 5.10 -11.83 -23.18
N ASP A 90 5.17 -13.15 -22.98
CA ASP A 90 4.19 -14.09 -23.56
C ASP A 90 2.83 -13.94 -22.86
N ILE A 91 2.83 -13.80 -21.54
CA ILE A 91 1.62 -13.55 -20.74
C ILE A 91 0.99 -12.21 -21.15
N GLN A 92 1.79 -11.16 -21.38
CA GLN A 92 1.28 -9.88 -21.88
C GLN A 92 0.61 -10.01 -23.24
N LYS A 93 1.21 -10.77 -24.17
CA LYS A 93 0.64 -10.98 -25.51
C LYS A 93 -0.71 -11.69 -25.45
N GLN A 94 -0.88 -12.62 -24.51
CA GLN A 94 -2.12 -13.39 -24.37
C GLN A 94 -3.20 -12.68 -23.58
N THR A 95 -2.82 -11.96 -22.52
CA THR A 95 -3.77 -11.27 -21.63
C THR A 95 -4.06 -9.83 -22.08
N HIS A 96 -3.28 -9.30 -23.02
CA HIS A 96 -3.29 -7.89 -23.45
C HIS A 96 -3.09 -6.89 -22.31
N LEU A 97 -2.47 -7.32 -21.21
CA LEU A 97 -2.20 -6.49 -20.05
C LEU A 97 -0.87 -5.74 -20.19
N SER A 98 -0.79 -4.61 -19.50
CA SER A 98 0.47 -3.89 -19.37
C SER A 98 1.49 -4.72 -18.57
N TYR A 99 2.79 -4.54 -18.87
CA TYR A 99 3.88 -5.24 -18.18
C TYR A 99 3.77 -5.05 -16.66
N GLY A 100 3.52 -3.82 -16.21
CA GLY A 100 3.39 -3.50 -14.79
C GLY A 100 2.20 -4.18 -14.12
N THR A 101 1.10 -4.39 -14.85
CA THR A 101 -0.05 -5.14 -14.34
C THR A 101 0.26 -6.64 -14.25
N VAL A 102 0.88 -7.25 -15.27
CA VAL A 102 1.28 -8.66 -15.23
C VAL A 102 2.29 -8.92 -14.11
N GLN A 103 3.35 -8.10 -14.01
CA GLN A 103 4.37 -8.24 -12.98
C GLN A 103 3.77 -8.17 -11.58
N ARG A 104 2.82 -7.25 -11.36
CA ARG A 104 2.14 -7.10 -10.08
C ARG A 104 1.18 -8.25 -9.79
N ILE A 105 0.48 -8.79 -10.79
CA ILE A 105 -0.34 -9.99 -10.60
C ILE A 105 0.54 -11.18 -10.20
N ILE A 106 1.69 -11.34 -10.84
CA ILE A 106 2.66 -12.36 -10.47
C ILE A 106 3.13 -12.16 -9.03
N SER A 107 3.58 -10.96 -8.65
CA SER A 107 4.12 -10.70 -7.31
C SER A 107 3.08 -10.83 -6.19
N ASP A 108 1.88 -10.27 -6.40
CA ASP A 108 0.90 -10.07 -5.34
C ASP A 108 -0.10 -11.23 -5.25
N HIS A 109 -0.33 -11.96 -6.35
CA HIS A 109 -1.41 -12.92 -6.45
C HIS A 109 -0.99 -14.35 -6.82
N THR A 110 0.23 -14.61 -7.31
CA THR A 110 0.63 -15.97 -7.73
C THR A 110 1.54 -16.68 -6.73
N GLY A 111 2.01 -16.01 -5.66
CA GLY A 111 2.88 -16.63 -4.66
C GLY A 111 4.26 -17.04 -5.19
N CYS A 112 4.56 -16.84 -6.49
CA CYS A 112 5.80 -17.19 -7.18
C CYS A 112 6.98 -16.23 -6.85
N LEU A 113 7.05 -15.71 -5.62
CA LEU A 113 8.06 -14.71 -5.24
C LEU A 113 9.50 -15.26 -5.17
N LYS A 114 9.76 -16.55 -5.39
CA LYS A 114 11.11 -17.14 -5.23
C LYS A 114 11.46 -18.32 -6.13
N SER A 115 10.52 -18.91 -6.88
CA SER A 115 10.74 -20.22 -7.52
C SER A 115 11.64 -20.16 -8.76
N PHE A 116 11.66 -19.07 -9.53
CA PHE A 116 12.50 -19.00 -10.75
C PHE A 116 14.00 -19.05 -10.47
N ALA A 117 14.48 -18.37 -9.43
CA ALA A 117 15.90 -18.41 -9.07
C ALA A 117 16.31 -19.82 -8.58
N THR A 118 15.44 -20.49 -7.82
CA THR A 118 15.72 -21.82 -7.28
C THR A 118 15.64 -22.90 -8.36
N LEU A 119 14.67 -22.82 -9.28
CA LEU A 119 14.52 -23.78 -10.38
C LEU A 119 15.66 -23.64 -11.40
N PHE A 120 16.09 -22.41 -11.68
CA PHE A 120 17.23 -22.15 -12.57
C PHE A 120 18.55 -22.71 -12.01
N ILE A 121 18.78 -22.58 -10.70
CA ILE A 121 19.94 -23.20 -10.02
C ILE A 121 19.86 -24.74 -10.14
N LEU A 122 18.70 -25.34 -9.88
CA LEU A 122 18.52 -26.80 -9.94
C LEU A 122 18.74 -27.34 -11.37
N LEU A 123 18.33 -26.58 -12.39
CA LEU A 123 18.47 -26.94 -13.80
C LEU A 123 19.93 -26.91 -14.26
N ILE A 124 20.72 -25.93 -13.81
CA ILE A 124 22.16 -25.87 -14.10
C ILE A 124 22.91 -26.98 -13.37
N SER A 125 22.58 -27.25 -12.09
CA SER A 125 23.19 -28.34 -11.33
C SER A 125 22.91 -29.73 -11.93
N GLY A 126 21.73 -29.95 -12.49
CA GLY A 126 21.38 -31.22 -13.14
C GLY A 126 22.04 -31.43 -14.52
N LEU A 127 22.49 -30.36 -15.19
CA LEU A 127 23.18 -30.44 -16.47
C LEU A 127 24.68 -30.70 -16.33
N GLU A 128 25.33 -30.26 -15.24
CA GLU A 128 26.75 -30.57 -15.00
C GLU A 128 27.01 -32.04 -14.64
N GLU A 129 26.07 -32.71 -13.97
CA GLU A 129 26.15 -34.15 -13.63
C GLU A 129 26.03 -35.06 -14.87
N MET A 130 25.39 -34.60 -15.96
CA MET A 130 25.28 -35.38 -17.21
C MET A 130 26.52 -35.30 -18.12
N VAL A 131 27.48 -34.41 -17.84
CA VAL A 131 28.68 -34.22 -18.66
C VAL A 131 29.87 -35.07 -18.16
N ILE A 132 29.74 -35.73 -17.00
CA ILE A 132 30.82 -36.51 -16.37
C ILE A 132 30.66 -38.05 -16.52
N LEU A 133 29.70 -38.55 -17.32
CA LEU A 133 29.53 -39.98 -17.60
C LEU A 133 29.73 -40.36 -19.08
#